data_AF-A0AA96HNC0-F1
#
_entry.id   AF-A0AA96HNC0-F1
#
_cell.length_a   1.000
_cell.length_b   1.000
_cell.length_c   1.000
_cell.angle_alpha   90.00
_cell.angle_beta   90.00
_cell.angle_gamma   90.00
#
_symmetry.space_group_name_H-M   'P 1'
#
loop_
_entity.id
_entity.type
_entity.pdbx_description
1 polymer ?
#
loop_
_entity_poly.entity_id
_entity_poly.type
_entity_poly.pdbx_seq_one_letter_code
_entity_poly.pdbx_strand_id
1 'polypeptide(L)'
;MTVKKCIVSVVLVFAFAIMWNGLFHMVLISEQNALIADLRRSDMSEKMLLSLLITLGMAILFVISYNKWLSKGDVIESLTHGLFFAVLAGVLVNANQYFIYPIPGKLACLWFMGGLIEFCFYALIVWLVQRYD
;
A
#
# COMPACT_ATOMS: atom_id res chain seq x y z
N MET A 1 -15.67 14.29 -2.97
CA MET A 1 -14.44 14.79 -3.65
C MET A 1 -14.74 15.11 -5.11
N THR A 2 -14.15 16.17 -5.69
CA THR A 2 -14.28 16.47 -7.14
C THR A 2 -13.50 15.47 -7.99
N VAL A 3 -13.84 15.32 -9.27
CA VAL A 3 -13.13 14.41 -10.19
C VAL A 3 -11.64 14.77 -10.29
N LYS A 4 -11.30 16.06 -10.40
CA LYS A 4 -9.91 16.55 -10.42
C LYS A 4 -9.14 16.10 -9.18
N LYS A 5 -9.70 16.31 -7.98
CA LYS A 5 -9.06 15.93 -6.71
C LYS A 5 -8.93 14.40 -6.58
N CYS A 6 -9.89 13.64 -7.11
CA CYS A 6 -9.83 12.18 -7.15
C CYS A 6 -8.65 11.70 -8.02
N ILE A 7 -8.52 12.21 -9.25
CA ILE A 7 -7.43 11.85 -10.18
C ILE A 7 -6.07 12.20 -9.56
N VAL A 8 -5.92 13.41 -9.01
CA VAL A 8 -4.67 13.84 -8.36
C VAL A 8 -4.33 12.93 -7.17
N SER A 9 -5.33 12.58 -6.35
CA SER A 9 -5.14 11.67 -5.22
C SER A 9 -4.64 10.30 -5.66
N VAL A 10 -5.24 9.72 -6.71
CA VAL A 10 -4.82 8.42 -7.28
C VAL A 10 -3.38 8.49 -7.78
N VAL A 11 -3.02 9.53 -8.53
CA VAL A 11 -1.66 9.69 -9.08
C VAL A 11 -0.63 9.82 -7.97
N LEU A 12 -0.89 10.64 -6.95
CA LEU A 12 0.06 10.84 -5.86
C LEU A 12 0.20 9.60 -4.98
N VAL A 13 -0.90 8.92 -4.66
CA VAL A 13 -0.88 7.65 -3.94
C VAL A 13 -0.13 6.59 -4.73
N PHE A 14 -0.37 6.48 -6.03
CA PHE A 14 0.33 5.54 -6.91
C PHE A 14 1.85 5.81 -6.97
N ALA A 15 2.25 7.07 -7.16
CA ALA A 15 3.66 7.46 -7.17
C ALA A 15 4.32 7.15 -5.82
N PHE A 16 3.66 7.50 -4.71
CA PHE A 16 4.15 7.19 -3.37
C PHE A 16 4.27 5.68 -3.14
N ALA A 17 3.28 4.90 -3.57
CA ALA A 17 3.29 3.44 -3.47
C ALA A 17 4.53 2.82 -4.12
N ILE A 18 4.86 3.24 -5.35
CA ILE A 18 6.06 2.76 -6.06
C ILE A 18 7.32 3.12 -5.29
N MET A 19 7.44 4.38 -4.87
CA MET A 19 8.62 4.85 -4.13
C MET A 19 8.78 4.13 -2.79
N TRP A 20 7.69 3.99 -2.04
CA TRP A 20 7.68 3.31 -0.75
C TRP A 20 8.00 1.83 -0.89
N ASN A 21 7.37 1.11 -1.82
CA ASN A 21 7.66 -0.30 -2.05
C ASN A 21 9.11 -0.52 -2.49
N GLY A 22 9.63 0.33 -3.38
CA GLY A 22 11.03 0.31 -3.78
C GLY A 22 11.96 0.52 -2.59
N LEU A 23 11.75 1.57 -1.81
CA LEU A 23 12.53 1.86 -0.61
C LEU A 23 12.45 0.72 0.41
N PHE A 24 11.24 0.28 0.74
CA PHE A 24 10.99 -0.71 1.76
C PHE A 24 11.61 -2.06 1.36
N HIS A 25 11.28 -2.59 0.18
CA HIS A 25 11.71 -3.92 -0.22
C HIS A 25 13.17 -3.98 -0.72
N MET A 26 13.65 -2.94 -1.42
CA MET A 26 14.98 -2.98 -2.03
C MET A 26 16.07 -2.42 -1.12
N VAL A 27 15.71 -1.62 -0.11
CA VAL A 27 16.68 -1.01 0.81
C VAL A 27 16.45 -1.51 2.23
N LEU A 28 15.31 -1.19 2.84
CA LEU A 28 15.11 -1.35 4.29
C LEU A 28 15.07 -2.82 4.73
N ILE A 29 14.43 -3.69 3.95
CA ILE A 29 14.29 -5.12 4.27
C ILE A 29 14.93 -6.03 3.22
N SER A 30 15.93 -5.51 2.50
CA SER A 30 16.59 -6.21 1.38
C SER A 30 17.20 -7.55 1.79
N GLU A 31 17.85 -7.61 2.95
CA GLU A 31 18.43 -8.83 3.50
C GLU A 31 17.36 -9.89 3.81
N GLN A 32 16.26 -9.50 4.44
CA GLN A 32 15.18 -10.44 4.77
C GLN A 32 14.46 -10.91 3.51
N ASN A 33 14.36 -10.05 2.52
CA ASN A 33 13.86 -10.38 1.19
C ASN A 33 14.76 -11.41 0.49
N ALA A 34 16.09 -11.34 0.64
CA ALA A 34 17.01 -12.32 0.04
C ALA A 34 16.83 -13.74 0.60
N LEU A 35 16.35 -13.89 1.84
CA LEU A 35 16.09 -15.19 2.48
C LEU A 35 14.97 -16.00 1.80
N ILE A 36 14.12 -15.34 1.02
CA ILE A 36 12.99 -15.97 0.31
C ILE A 36 13.14 -15.89 -1.21
N ALA A 37 14.37 -15.68 -1.71
CA ALA A 37 14.62 -15.48 -3.13
C ALA A 37 14.23 -16.70 -3.98
N ASP A 38 14.38 -17.90 -3.42
CA ASP A 38 14.00 -19.19 -4.00
C ASP A 38 12.48 -19.38 -4.14
N LEU A 39 11.68 -18.73 -3.28
CA LEU A 39 10.21 -18.74 -3.38
C LEU A 39 9.68 -17.83 -4.50
N ARG A 40 10.51 -16.94 -5.05
CA ARG A 40 10.08 -15.97 -6.06
C ARG A 40 10.03 -16.61 -7.44
N ARG A 41 9.13 -16.08 -8.26
CA ARG A 41 9.09 -16.43 -9.68
C ARG A 41 10.36 -15.93 -10.39
N SER A 42 10.92 -16.74 -11.28
CA SER A 42 12.08 -16.37 -12.10
C SER A 42 11.78 -15.29 -13.15
N ASP A 43 10.51 -15.13 -13.53
CA ASP A 43 10.04 -14.20 -14.57
C ASP A 43 9.55 -12.84 -14.02
N MET A 44 9.94 -12.47 -12.80
CA MET A 44 9.48 -11.24 -12.12
C MET A 44 9.67 -9.96 -12.95
N SER A 45 10.81 -9.81 -13.63
CA SER A 45 11.11 -8.63 -14.45
C SER A 45 10.12 -8.44 -15.61
N GLU A 46 9.66 -9.55 -16.20
CA GLU A 46 8.67 -9.53 -17.29
C GLU A 46 7.27 -9.15 -16.80
N LYS A 47 7.00 -9.26 -15.49
CA LYS A 47 5.70 -8.93 -14.88
C LYS A 47 5.65 -7.50 -14.33
N MET A 48 6.63 -6.66 -14.61
CA MET A 48 6.66 -5.28 -14.12
C MET A 48 5.39 -4.48 -14.47
N LEU A 49 4.89 -4.61 -15.71
CA LEU A 49 3.64 -3.94 -16.10
C LEU A 49 2.45 -4.43 -15.26
N LEU A 50 2.33 -5.74 -15.02
CA LEU A 50 1.28 -6.29 -14.18
C LEU A 50 1.39 -5.77 -12.74
N SER A 51 2.59 -5.70 -12.18
CA SER A 51 2.83 -5.13 -10.86
C SER A 51 2.37 -3.67 -10.80
N LEU A 52 2.73 -2.85 -11.79
CA LEU A 52 2.29 -1.45 -11.86
C LEU A 52 0.76 -1.32 -11.99
N LEU A 53 0.12 -2.17 -12.79
CA LEU A 53 -1.34 -2.17 -12.92
C LEU A 53 -2.04 -2.56 -11.61
N ILE A 54 -1.50 -3.53 -10.87
CA ILE A 54 -2.01 -3.91 -9.55
C ILE A 54 -1.85 -2.75 -8.57
N THR A 55 -0.67 -2.11 -8.51
CA THR A 55 -0.42 -0.95 -7.65
C THR A 55 -1.36 0.22 -7.99
N LEU A 56 -1.60 0.47 -9.27
CA LEU A 56 -2.57 1.48 -9.72
C LEU A 56 -4.00 1.13 -9.30
N GLY A 57 -4.40 -0.14 -9.49
CA GLY A 57 -5.70 -0.64 -9.04
C GLY A 57 -5.91 -0.46 -7.54
N MET A 58 -4.89 -0.77 -6.73
CA MET A 58 -4.91 -0.55 -5.29
C MET A 58 -5.03 0.92 -4.92
N ALA A 59 -4.29 1.81 -5.59
CA ALA A 59 -4.42 3.26 -5.38
C ALA A 59 -5.83 3.76 -5.70
N ILE A 60 -6.43 3.30 -6.80
CA ILE A 60 -7.82 3.63 -7.17
C ILE A 60 -8.81 3.14 -6.11
N LEU A 61 -8.71 1.86 -5.71
CA LEU A 61 -9.60 1.27 -4.70
C LEU A 61 -9.47 1.98 -3.36
N PHE A 62 -8.24 2.30 -2.95
CA PHE A 62 -7.99 3.07 -1.73
C PHE A 62 -8.70 4.43 -1.79
N VAL A 63 -8.46 5.24 -2.83
CA VAL A 63 -9.04 6.59 -2.96
C VAL A 63 -10.57 6.56 -3.05
N ILE A 64 -11.15 5.61 -3.78
CA ILE A 64 -12.60 5.45 -3.88
C ILE A 64 -13.20 5.06 -2.52
N SER A 65 -12.59 4.10 -1.82
CA SER A 65 -13.05 3.67 -0.51
C SER A 65 -12.93 4.79 0.52
N TYR A 66 -11.83 5.55 0.49
CA TYR A 66 -11.59 6.70 1.35
C TYR A 66 -12.67 7.78 1.15
N ASN A 67 -13.04 8.09 -0.10
CA ASN A 67 -14.11 9.06 -0.38
C ASN A 67 -15.48 8.61 0.14
N LYS A 68 -15.73 7.30 0.23
CA LYS A 68 -16.96 6.75 0.83
C LYS A 68 -16.88 6.68 2.36
N TRP A 69 -15.68 6.61 2.91
CA TRP A 69 -15.43 6.52 4.35
C TRP A 69 -15.59 7.85 5.07
N LEU A 70 -15.16 8.94 4.43
CA LEU A 70 -15.20 10.27 5.03
C LEU A 70 -16.62 10.75 5.33
N SER A 71 -16.85 11.12 6.59
CA SER A 71 -18.07 11.78 7.05
C SER A 71 -17.80 13.21 7.52
N LYS A 72 -16.69 13.46 8.23
CA LYS A 72 -16.34 14.76 8.84
C LYS A 72 -15.18 15.46 8.12
N GLY A 73 -14.30 14.73 7.45
CA GLY A 73 -13.16 15.33 6.74
C GLY A 73 -11.93 15.59 7.59
N ASP A 74 -11.91 15.13 8.84
CA ASP A 74 -10.81 15.38 9.77
C ASP A 74 -9.65 14.37 9.58
N VAL A 75 -8.48 14.72 10.13
CA VAL A 75 -7.26 13.92 9.96
C VAL A 75 -7.34 12.58 10.70
N ILE A 76 -8.10 12.51 11.79
CA ILE A 76 -8.23 11.30 12.62
C ILE A 76 -9.06 10.25 11.86
N GLU A 77 -10.19 10.67 11.28
CA GLU A 77 -11.03 9.84 10.41
C GLU A 77 -10.24 9.31 9.21
N SER A 78 -9.37 10.16 8.65
CA SER A 78 -8.48 9.81 7.53
C SER A 78 -7.48 8.73 7.91
N LEU A 79 -6.76 8.93 9.03
CA LEU A 79 -5.81 7.93 9.55
C LEU A 79 -6.52 6.64 9.95
N THR A 80 -7.76 6.73 10.46
CA THR A 80 -8.57 5.55 10.80
C THR A 80 -8.88 4.72 9.56
N HIS A 81 -9.21 5.34 8.42
CA HIS A 81 -9.35 4.63 7.15
C HIS A 81 -8.04 3.98 6.70
N GLY A 82 -6.92 4.70 6.78
CA GLY A 82 -5.60 4.16 6.46
C GLY A 82 -5.25 2.93 7.31
N LEU A 83 -5.47 2.99 8.62
CA LEU A 83 -5.28 1.87 9.55
C LEU A 83 -6.22 0.69 9.24
N PHE A 84 -7.50 0.96 8.98
CA PHE A 84 -8.45 -0.08 8.58
C PHE A 84 -7.97 -0.81 7.33
N PHE A 85 -7.54 -0.06 6.31
CA PHE A 85 -7.07 -0.64 5.06
C PHE A 85 -5.75 -1.40 5.23
N ALA A 86 -4.85 -0.91 6.08
CA ALA A 86 -3.62 -1.62 6.43
C ALA A 86 -3.88 -2.95 7.14
N VAL A 87 -4.82 -2.98 8.08
CA VAL A 87 -5.23 -4.22 8.75
C VAL A 87 -5.84 -5.19 7.74
N LEU A 88 -6.72 -4.69 6.86
CA LEU A 88 -7.33 -5.50 5.80
C LEU A 88 -6.26 -6.11 4.87
N ALA A 89 -5.33 -5.30 4.36
CA ALA A 89 -4.24 -5.77 3.51
C ALA A 89 -3.30 -6.71 4.28
N GLY A 90 -3.00 -6.41 5.53
CA GLY A 90 -2.19 -7.25 6.41
C GLY A 90 -2.75 -8.65 6.60
N VAL A 91 -4.06 -8.75 6.81
CA VAL A 91 -4.75 -10.04 6.97
C VAL A 91 -4.88 -10.75 5.63
N LEU A 92 -5.39 -10.07 4.60
CA LEU A 92 -5.70 -10.71 3.31
C LEU A 92 -4.45 -11.05 2.49
N VAL A 93 -3.37 -10.30 2.65
CA VAL A 93 -2.13 -10.47 1.87
C VAL A 93 -1.05 -11.10 2.74
N ASN A 94 -0.58 -10.41 3.78
CA ASN A 94 0.63 -10.84 4.49
C ASN A 94 0.41 -12.11 5.33
N ALA A 95 -0.69 -12.17 6.09
CA ALA A 95 -1.03 -13.36 6.87
C ALA A 95 -1.39 -14.55 5.97
N ASN A 96 -2.06 -14.28 4.84
CA ASN A 96 -2.34 -15.30 3.82
C ASN A 96 -1.04 -15.87 3.22
N GLN A 97 -0.09 -15.01 2.85
CA GLN A 97 1.21 -15.44 2.34
C GLN A 97 2.02 -16.22 3.37
N TYR A 98 1.98 -15.81 4.64
CA TYR A 98 2.59 -16.56 5.74
C TYR A 98 1.98 -17.95 5.92
N PHE A 99 0.69 -18.09 5.70
CA PHE A 99 0.00 -19.37 5.78
C PHE A 99 0.33 -20.29 4.60
N ILE A 100 0.43 -19.75 3.39
CA ILE A 100 0.64 -20.54 2.16
C ILE A 100 2.12 -20.88 1.94
N TYR A 101 3.02 -19.94 2.20
CA TYR A 101 4.43 -20.06 1.90
C TYR A 101 5.26 -20.14 3.19
N PRO A 102 6.41 -20.84 3.17
CA PRO A 102 7.29 -20.97 4.32
C PRO A 102 8.12 -19.69 4.54
N ILE A 103 7.46 -18.52 4.58
CA ILE A 103 8.13 -17.25 4.86
C ILE A 103 8.39 -17.09 6.36
N PRO A 104 9.52 -16.49 6.77
CA PRO A 104 9.78 -16.24 8.19
C PRO A 104 8.70 -15.34 8.80
N GLY A 105 8.17 -15.69 9.96
CA GLY A 105 7.14 -14.87 10.65
C GLY A 105 7.60 -13.43 10.90
N LYS A 106 8.90 -13.24 11.18
CA LYS A 106 9.51 -11.90 11.29
C LYS A 106 9.38 -11.08 10.01
N LEU A 107 9.52 -11.70 8.83
CA LEU A 107 9.36 -11.04 7.54
C LEU A 107 7.90 -10.66 7.29
N ALA A 108 6.95 -11.54 7.60
CA ALA A 108 5.52 -11.23 7.52
C ALA A 108 5.13 -10.06 8.44
N CYS A 109 5.67 -10.00 9.66
CA CYS A 109 5.50 -8.84 10.55
C CYS A 109 6.12 -7.57 9.97
N LEU A 110 7.30 -7.63 9.35
CA LEU A 110 7.90 -6.46 8.70
C LEU A 110 7.00 -5.96 7.56
N TRP A 111 6.49 -6.83 6.69
CA TRP A 111 5.54 -6.45 5.63
C TRP A 111 4.28 -5.79 6.21
N PHE A 112 3.75 -6.32 7.31
CA PHE A 112 2.61 -5.70 7.98
C PHE A 112 2.91 -4.28 8.49
N MET A 113 4.05 -4.09 9.16
CA MET A 113 4.47 -2.77 9.65
C MET A 113 4.75 -1.80 8.51
N GLY A 114 5.38 -2.27 7.42
CA GLY A 114 5.60 -1.49 6.21
C GLY A 114 4.28 -1.02 5.58
N GLY A 115 3.30 -1.92 5.50
CA GLY A 115 1.95 -1.61 5.00
C GLY A 115 1.18 -0.64 5.92
N LEU A 116 1.29 -0.79 7.24
CA LEU A 116 0.69 0.16 8.19
C LEU A 116 1.16 1.59 7.94
N ILE A 117 2.47 1.77 7.79
CA ILE A 117 3.07 3.07 7.49
C ILE A 117 2.58 3.56 6.13
N GLU A 118 2.64 2.70 5.11
CA GLU A 118 2.23 3.01 3.75
C GLU A 118 0.80 3.56 3.66
N PHE A 119 -0.18 2.83 4.20
CA PHE A 119 -1.59 3.23 4.09
C PHE A 119 -1.93 4.44 4.99
N CYS A 120 -1.18 4.69 6.06
CA CYS A 120 -1.28 5.96 6.80
C CYS A 120 -0.83 7.13 5.92
N PHE A 121 0.28 6.99 5.18
CA PHE A 121 0.70 8.01 4.24
C PHE A 121 -0.28 8.18 3.08
N TYR A 122 -0.88 7.10 2.56
CA TYR A 122 -1.93 7.21 1.56
C TYR A 122 -3.09 8.08 2.08
N ALA A 123 -3.59 7.79 3.28
CA ALA A 123 -4.64 8.59 3.91
C ALA A 123 -4.26 10.07 4.04
N LEU A 124 -3.04 10.35 4.50
CA LEU A 124 -2.53 11.73 4.63
C LEU A 124 -2.45 12.44 3.27
N ILE A 125 -1.96 11.77 2.23
CA ILE A 125 -1.90 12.32 0.87
C ILE A 125 -3.29 12.73 0.40
N VAL A 126 -4.28 11.82 0.48
CA VAL A 126 -5.64 12.12 0.03
C VAL A 126 -6.26 13.24 0.87
N TRP A 127 -6.05 13.23 2.18
CA TRP A 127 -6.50 14.28 3.10
C TRP A 127 -5.94 15.67 2.77
N LEU A 128 -4.65 15.76 2.40
CA LEU A 128 -4.00 16.99 1.97
C LEU A 128 -4.55 17.49 0.64
N VAL A 129 -4.71 16.60 -0.36
CA VAL A 129 -5.25 16.96 -1.68
C VAL A 129 -6.67 17.55 -1.56
N GLN A 130 -7.46 17.07 -0.61
CA GLN A 130 -8.80 17.61 -0.38
C GLN A 130 -8.79 19.07 0.12
N ARG A 131 -7.72 19.51 0.78
CA ARG A 131 -7.56 20.85 1.38
C ARG A 131 -6.91 21.88 0.47
N TYR A 132 -6.26 21.44 -0.61
CA TYR A 132 -5.74 22.35 -1.61
C TYR A 132 -6.88 22.92 -2.47
N ASP A 133 -6.81 24.20 -2.83
CA ASP A 133 -7.83 24.92 -3.61
C ASP A 133 -7.80 24.56 -5.12
#